data_AF-A0A7K3SKH4-F1
#
_entry.id   AF-A0A7K3SKH4-F1
#
_cell.length_a   1.000
_cell.length_b   1.000
_cell.length_c   1.000
_cell.angle_alpha   90.00
_cell.angle_beta   90.00
_cell.angle_gamma   90.00
#
_symmetry.space_group_name_H-M   'P 1'
#
loop_
_entity.id
_entity.type
_entity.pdbx_description
1 polymer ?
#
loop_
_entity_poly.entity_id
_entity_poly.type
_entity_poly.pdbx_seq_one_letter_code
_entity_poly.pdbx_strand_id
1 'polypeptide(L)'
;MTVRWSLTIDCAEPRELAKFWAVALGYIERPPPPGFASWEAWFERQGVPESEWDDGAYLSDPEGVLPGLSFLKVPEGKTAKNRLHLDVQAGGGREVPWERRWERVAEAIARLTAAGATVLREHTLDGRPDHFVLADPEGNEFCVL
;
A
#
# COMPACT_ATOMS: atom_id res chain seq x y z
N MET A 1 -8.60 -8.71 -24.69
CA MET A 1 -8.08 -9.45 -23.52
C MET A 1 -7.63 -8.43 -22.49
N THR A 2 -7.92 -8.64 -21.21
CA THR A 2 -7.39 -7.81 -20.12
C THR A 2 -5.95 -8.23 -19.81
N VAL A 3 -5.14 -7.28 -19.34
CA VAL A 3 -3.72 -7.49 -19.00
C VAL A 3 -3.55 -7.28 -17.50
N ARG A 4 -2.82 -8.19 -16.83
CA ARG A 4 -2.46 -8.03 -15.41
C ARG A 4 -1.38 -6.96 -15.27
N TRP A 5 -1.44 -6.21 -14.19
CA TRP A 5 -0.47 -5.16 -13.86
C TRP A 5 -0.16 -5.19 -12.36
N SER A 6 0.89 -4.48 -11.98
CA SER A 6 1.31 -4.26 -10.59
C SER A 6 1.81 -2.82 -10.45
N LEU A 7 1.83 -2.32 -9.23
CA LEU A 7 2.40 -1.02 -8.89
C LEU A 7 3.67 -1.20 -8.06
N THR A 8 4.66 -0.35 -8.30
CA THR A 8 5.88 -0.27 -7.49
C THR A 8 5.90 1.05 -6.75
N ILE A 9 6.27 1.02 -5.48
CA ILE A 9 6.43 2.17 -4.59
C ILE A 9 7.88 2.21 -4.13
N ASP A 10 8.55 3.33 -4.40
CA ASP A 10 9.92 3.55 -3.96
C ASP A 10 9.92 4.05 -2.50
N CYS A 11 10.87 3.56 -1.71
CA CYS A 11 10.91 3.80 -0.26
C CYS A 11 12.29 3.46 0.32
N ALA A 12 12.64 4.01 1.49
CA ALA A 12 13.90 3.70 2.17
C ALA A 12 13.89 2.33 2.86
N GLU A 13 12.72 1.90 3.37
CA GLU A 13 12.52 0.73 4.22
C GLU A 13 11.41 -0.18 3.65
N PRO A 14 11.69 -0.99 2.61
CA PRO A 14 10.68 -1.77 1.89
C PRO A 14 9.82 -2.69 2.76
N ARG A 15 10.44 -3.41 3.71
CA ARG A 15 9.72 -4.36 4.58
C ARG A 15 8.76 -3.67 5.54
N GLU A 16 9.16 -2.52 6.11
CA GLU A 16 8.30 -1.76 7.01
C GLU A 16 7.14 -1.12 6.24
N LEU A 17 7.41 -0.58 5.05
CA LEU A 17 6.35 -0.02 4.22
C LEU A 17 5.37 -1.10 3.73
N ALA A 18 5.86 -2.29 3.40
CA ALA A 18 5.00 -3.43 3.06
C ALA A 18 4.10 -3.85 4.22
N LYS A 19 4.57 -3.86 5.48
CA LYS A 19 3.71 -4.16 6.64
C LYS A 19 2.57 -3.16 6.77
N PHE A 20 2.84 -1.87 6.56
CA PHE A 20 1.81 -0.85 6.56
C PHE A 20 0.76 -1.09 5.45
N TRP A 21 1.21 -1.32 4.21
CA TRP A 21 0.30 -1.54 3.09
C TRP A 21 -0.47 -2.86 3.16
N ALA A 22 0.08 -3.88 3.81
CA ALA A 22 -0.64 -5.12 4.13
C ALA A 22 -1.85 -4.83 5.04
N VAL A 23 -1.69 -3.99 6.07
CA VAL A 23 -2.80 -3.54 6.93
C VAL A 23 -3.80 -2.67 6.17
N ALA A 24 -3.31 -1.81 5.27
CA ALA A 24 -4.15 -0.91 4.48
C ALA A 24 -5.10 -1.66 3.54
N LEU A 25 -4.59 -2.69 2.86
CA LEU A 25 -5.31 -3.39 1.78
C LEU A 25 -5.83 -4.78 2.17
N GLY A 26 -5.46 -5.30 3.34
CA GLY A 26 -5.71 -6.70 3.70
C GLY A 26 -4.90 -7.67 2.84
N TYR A 27 -3.76 -7.22 2.31
CA TYR A 27 -2.89 -8.03 1.46
C TYR A 27 -1.99 -8.92 2.30
N ILE A 28 -1.45 -9.96 1.67
CA ILE A 28 -0.45 -10.85 2.25
C ILE A 28 0.92 -10.59 1.63
N GLU A 29 1.97 -10.94 2.36
CA GLU A 29 3.30 -11.06 1.79
C GLU A 29 3.26 -12.10 0.66
N ARG A 30 3.78 -11.69 -0.50
CA ARG A 30 3.80 -12.56 -1.67
C ARG A 30 4.80 -13.70 -1.43
N PRO A 31 4.40 -14.97 -1.62
CA PRO A 31 5.32 -16.08 -1.49
C PRO A 31 6.44 -15.98 -2.53
N PRO A 32 7.60 -16.62 -2.28
CA PRO A 32 8.66 -16.70 -3.27
C PRO A 32 8.17 -17.47 -4.52
N PRO A 33 8.92 -17.38 -5.64
CA PRO A 33 8.59 -18.14 -6.84
C PRO A 33 8.43 -19.65 -6.57
N PRO A 34 7.57 -20.37 -7.33
CA PRO A 34 7.35 -21.79 -7.13
C PRO A 34 8.66 -22.60 -7.15
N GLY A 35 8.79 -23.52 -6.19
CA GLY A 35 9.99 -24.35 -6.03
C GLY A 35 11.03 -23.80 -5.03
N PHE A 36 10.77 -22.65 -4.40
CA PHE A 36 11.63 -22.06 -3.38
C PHE A 36 10.92 -22.00 -2.03
N ALA A 37 11.66 -22.28 -0.95
CA ALA A 37 11.12 -22.28 0.41
C ALA A 37 11.03 -20.87 1.04
N SER A 38 11.84 -19.93 0.56
CA SER A 38 11.83 -18.53 1.00
C SER A 38 12.35 -17.61 -0.10
N TRP A 39 12.22 -16.29 0.09
CA TRP A 39 12.81 -15.30 -0.81
C TRP A 39 14.34 -15.36 -0.80
N GLU A 40 14.95 -15.59 0.36
CA GLU A 40 16.39 -15.75 0.53
C GLU A 40 16.93 -16.93 -0.29
N ALA A 41 16.25 -18.08 -0.26
CA ALA A 41 16.64 -19.24 -1.09
C ALA A 41 16.53 -18.94 -2.59
N TRP A 42 15.55 -18.11 -2.99
CA TRP A 42 15.43 -17.66 -4.36
C TRP A 42 16.54 -16.67 -4.73
N PHE A 43 16.82 -15.68 -3.88
CA PHE A 43 17.88 -14.68 -4.06
C PHE A 43 19.26 -15.32 -4.17
N GLU A 44 19.59 -16.27 -3.28
CA GLU A 44 20.83 -17.04 -3.35
C GLU A 44 20.97 -17.76 -4.69
N ARG A 45 19.90 -18.41 -5.16
CA ARG A 45 19.88 -19.09 -6.47
C ARG A 45 20.05 -18.12 -7.64
N GLN A 46 19.57 -16.89 -7.54
CA GLN A 46 19.76 -15.85 -8.56
C GLN A 46 21.12 -15.14 -8.45
N GLY A 47 21.91 -15.42 -7.40
CA GLY A 47 23.18 -14.75 -7.15
C GLY A 47 23.04 -13.31 -6.66
N VAL A 48 21.91 -12.97 -6.03
CA VAL A 48 21.71 -11.64 -5.41
C VAL A 48 22.54 -11.57 -4.12
N PRO A 49 23.42 -10.57 -3.96
CA PRO A 49 24.19 -10.38 -2.74
C PRO A 49 23.29 -10.27 -1.49
N GLU A 50 23.72 -10.85 -0.37
CA GLU A 50 22.95 -10.80 0.89
C GLU A 50 22.65 -9.36 1.35
N SER A 51 23.53 -8.42 1.04
CA SER A 51 23.33 -6.99 1.31
C SER A 51 22.13 -6.38 0.57
N GLU A 52 21.65 -7.03 -0.50
CA GLU A 52 20.53 -6.59 -1.34
C GLU A 52 19.24 -7.36 -1.03
N TRP A 53 19.24 -8.31 -0.09
CA TRP A 53 18.05 -9.11 0.26
C TRP A 53 16.94 -8.30 0.95
N ASP A 54 17.23 -7.06 1.33
CA ASP A 54 16.28 -6.10 1.87
C ASP A 54 15.93 -4.97 0.87
N ASP A 55 16.38 -5.09 -0.38
CA ASP A 55 16.12 -4.06 -1.40
C ASP A 55 14.69 -4.10 -1.94
N GLY A 56 13.89 -5.08 -1.52
CA GLY A 56 12.48 -5.06 -1.82
C GLY A 56 11.59 -5.95 -0.96
N ALA A 57 10.32 -5.60 -0.97
CA ALA A 57 9.23 -6.36 -0.35
C ALA A 57 8.03 -6.40 -1.30
N TYR A 58 7.20 -7.43 -1.18
CA TYR A 58 6.17 -7.71 -2.18
C TYR A 58 4.88 -8.15 -1.54
N LEU A 59 3.76 -7.56 -1.98
CA LEU A 59 2.43 -7.92 -1.51
C LEU A 59 1.56 -8.40 -2.67
N SER A 60 0.64 -9.30 -2.33
CA SER A 60 -0.41 -9.77 -3.24
C SER A 60 -1.75 -9.81 -2.54
N ASP A 61 -2.80 -9.55 -3.32
CA ASP A 61 -4.17 -9.89 -2.95
C ASP A 61 -4.26 -11.39 -2.64
N PRO A 62 -4.73 -11.79 -1.45
CA PRO A 62 -4.87 -13.20 -1.08
C PRO A 62 -5.75 -13.97 -2.08
N GLU A 63 -6.71 -13.31 -2.72
CA GLU A 63 -7.61 -13.96 -3.69
C GLU A 63 -7.06 -13.94 -5.13
N GLY A 64 -5.92 -13.29 -5.35
CA GLY A 64 -5.24 -13.23 -6.64
C GLY A 64 -6.01 -12.49 -7.74
N VAL A 65 -6.96 -11.64 -7.37
CA VAL A 65 -7.81 -10.86 -8.28
C VAL A 65 -7.22 -9.48 -8.54
N LEU A 66 -6.77 -8.81 -7.47
CA LEU A 66 -6.28 -7.43 -7.54
C LEU A 66 -4.77 -7.36 -7.88
N PRO A 67 -4.30 -6.21 -8.39
CA PRO A 67 -2.88 -5.97 -8.68
C PRO A 67 -1.98 -6.16 -7.46
N GLY A 68 -0.79 -6.71 -7.67
CA GLY A 68 0.24 -6.78 -6.62
C GLY A 68 0.93 -5.43 -6.39
N LEU A 69 1.51 -5.27 -5.20
CA LEU A 69 2.40 -4.16 -4.87
C LEU A 69 3.83 -4.66 -4.71
N SER A 70 4.79 -3.85 -5.16
CA SER A 70 6.22 -4.03 -4.88
C SER A 70 6.75 -2.77 -4.21
N PHE A 71 7.62 -2.94 -3.24
CA PHE A 71 8.30 -1.86 -2.52
C PHE A 71 9.77 -2.02 -2.84
N LEU A 72 10.40 -1.00 -3.42
CA LEU A 72 11.81 -1.07 -3.81
C LEU A 72 12.62 -0.01 -3.06
N LYS A 73 13.83 -0.40 -2.67
CA LYS A 73 14.71 0.45 -1.89
C LYS A 73 15.26 1.59 -2.73
N VAL A 74 14.92 2.80 -2.35
CA VAL A 74 15.50 4.05 -2.83
C VAL A 74 15.87 4.86 -1.58
N PRO A 75 17.17 5.01 -1.28
CA PRO A 75 17.61 5.61 -0.02
C PRO A 75 17.32 7.12 0.06
N GLU A 76 17.14 7.78 -1.08
CA GLU A 76 16.73 9.18 -1.11
C GLU A 76 15.26 9.34 -0.73
N GLY A 77 15.00 10.17 0.28
CA GLY A 77 13.64 10.53 0.66
C GLY A 77 12.91 11.30 -0.46
N LYS A 78 11.57 11.23 -0.41
CA LYS A 78 10.69 11.94 -1.34
C LYS A 78 10.95 13.46 -1.36
N THR A 79 11.17 14.01 -2.56
CA THR A 79 11.50 15.43 -2.75
C THR A 79 10.36 16.28 -3.33
N ALA A 80 9.34 15.64 -3.91
CA ALA A 80 8.20 16.30 -4.53
C ALA A 80 6.91 15.50 -4.33
N LYS A 81 5.76 16.06 -4.73
CA LYS A 81 4.47 15.38 -4.65
C LYS A 81 4.41 14.16 -5.60
N ASN A 82 3.77 13.08 -5.17
CA ASN A 82 3.46 11.96 -6.04
C ASN A 82 2.63 12.39 -7.26
N ARG A 83 3.01 11.89 -8.45
CA ARG A 83 2.28 12.11 -9.72
C ARG A 83 1.28 11.00 -10.05
N LEU A 84 1.26 9.97 -9.22
CA LEU A 84 0.28 8.90 -9.18
C LEU A 84 -0.43 8.98 -7.83
N HIS A 85 -1.69 8.57 -7.80
CA HIS A 85 -2.49 8.59 -6.58
C HIS A 85 -3.10 7.21 -6.39
N LEU A 86 -2.89 6.63 -5.21
CA LEU A 86 -3.52 5.40 -4.79
C LEU A 86 -4.71 5.72 -3.88
N ASP A 87 -5.85 5.12 -4.20
CA ASP A 87 -7.14 5.36 -3.56
C ASP A 87 -7.59 4.10 -2.82
N VAL A 88 -7.56 4.13 -1.49
CA VAL A 88 -8.06 3.07 -0.62
C VAL A 88 -9.56 3.25 -0.42
N GLN A 89 -10.34 2.44 -1.13
CA GLN A 89 -11.81 2.51 -1.18
C GLN A 89 -12.46 1.79 0.02
N ALA A 90 -12.13 2.22 1.24
CA ALA A 90 -12.63 1.64 2.49
C ALA A 90 -14.16 1.79 2.66
N GLY A 91 -14.75 2.80 2.02
CA GLY A 91 -16.18 3.09 2.09
C GLY A 91 -17.09 2.05 1.42
N GLY A 92 -16.54 1.26 0.49
CA GLY A 92 -17.30 0.28 -0.28
C GLY A 92 -18.12 0.88 -1.43
N GLY A 93 -17.68 2.02 -1.98
CA GLY A 93 -18.28 2.64 -3.16
C GLY A 93 -19.34 3.71 -2.88
N ARG A 94 -19.73 4.43 -3.93
CA ARG A 94 -20.68 5.57 -3.86
C ARG A 94 -22.14 5.13 -3.77
N GLU A 95 -22.40 3.87 -4.07
CA GLU A 95 -23.69 3.19 -3.92
C GLU A 95 -24.06 2.94 -2.45
N VAL A 96 -23.08 2.95 -1.53
CA VAL A 96 -23.32 2.82 -0.09
C VAL A 96 -23.77 4.18 0.48
N PRO A 97 -24.86 4.23 1.29
CA PRO A 97 -25.29 5.47 1.94
C PRO A 97 -24.16 6.16 2.71
N TRP A 98 -24.12 7.49 2.64
CA TRP A 98 -23.02 8.28 3.19
C TRP A 98 -22.72 7.95 4.65
N GLU A 99 -23.74 7.77 5.48
CA GLU A 99 -23.60 7.50 6.91
C GLU A 99 -22.81 6.21 7.16
N ARG A 100 -23.09 5.14 6.39
CA ARG A 100 -22.39 3.85 6.49
C ARG A 100 -21.02 3.89 5.83
N ARG A 101 -20.91 4.57 4.70
CA ARG A 101 -19.62 4.78 4.02
C ARG A 101 -18.65 5.51 4.94
N TRP A 102 -19.11 6.56 5.60
CA TRP A 102 -18.31 7.39 6.49
C TRP A 102 -17.84 6.66 7.74
N GLU A 103 -18.71 5.86 8.38
CA GLU A 103 -18.31 4.99 9.49
C GLU A 103 -17.11 4.11 9.12
N ARG A 104 -17.13 3.49 7.94
CA ARG A 104 -16.04 2.62 7.45
C ARG A 104 -14.77 3.41 7.11
N VAL A 105 -14.91 4.57 6.49
CA VAL A 105 -13.78 5.45 6.17
C VAL A 105 -13.11 5.93 7.46
N ALA A 106 -13.87 6.36 8.45
CA ALA A 106 -13.35 6.79 9.74
C ALA A 106 -12.64 5.65 10.48
N GLU A 107 -13.19 4.44 10.47
CA GLU A 107 -12.53 3.25 11.03
C GLU A 107 -11.22 2.92 10.32
N ALA A 108 -11.21 2.98 8.98
CA ALA A 108 -10.00 2.75 8.20
C ALA A 108 -8.92 3.80 8.49
N ILE A 109 -9.28 5.08 8.59
CA ILE A 109 -8.34 6.15 8.97
C ILE A 109 -7.78 5.91 10.38
N ALA A 110 -8.61 5.53 11.35
CA ALA A 110 -8.15 5.22 12.71
C ALA A 110 -7.17 4.03 12.72
N ARG A 111 -7.49 2.96 11.98
CA ARG A 111 -6.59 1.79 11.84
C ARG A 111 -5.27 2.17 11.17
N LEU A 112 -5.31 2.98 10.12
CA LEU A 112 -4.13 3.37 9.35
C LEU A 112 -3.23 4.34 10.11
N THR A 113 -3.81 5.28 10.85
CA THR A 113 -3.04 6.18 11.72
C THR A 113 -2.38 5.42 12.88
N ALA A 114 -3.07 4.43 13.46
CA ALA A 114 -2.45 3.53 14.43
C ALA A 114 -1.29 2.69 13.83
N ALA A 115 -1.32 2.44 12.52
CA ALA A 115 -0.26 1.74 11.79
C ALA A 115 0.86 2.67 11.28
N GLY A 116 0.81 3.99 11.57
CA GLY A 116 1.86 4.95 11.25
C GLY A 116 1.54 5.94 10.12
N ALA A 117 0.32 5.91 9.56
CA ALA A 117 -0.08 6.94 8.60
C ALA A 117 -0.29 8.31 9.27
N THR A 118 -0.05 9.38 8.51
CA THR A 118 -0.34 10.75 8.93
C THR A 118 -1.51 11.32 8.12
N VAL A 119 -2.51 11.90 8.78
CA VAL A 119 -3.59 12.62 8.09
C VAL A 119 -3.06 13.96 7.60
N LEU A 120 -3.12 14.19 6.29
CA LEU A 120 -2.62 15.43 5.67
C LEU A 120 -3.75 16.43 5.41
N ARG A 121 -4.89 15.96 4.90
CA ARG A 121 -5.98 16.84 4.48
C ARG A 121 -7.32 16.12 4.46
N GLU A 122 -8.35 16.80 4.95
CA GLU A 122 -9.75 16.45 4.74
C GLU A 122 -10.29 17.15 3.49
N HIS A 123 -11.11 16.44 2.71
CA HIS A 123 -11.91 17.03 1.63
C HIS A 123 -13.39 16.85 1.91
N THR A 124 -14.16 17.87 1.53
CA THR A 124 -15.61 17.91 1.72
C THR A 124 -16.35 17.99 0.39
N LEU A 125 -17.53 17.40 0.35
CA LEU A 125 -18.48 17.44 -0.76
C LEU A 125 -19.88 17.64 -0.18
N ASP A 126 -20.63 18.60 -0.72
CA ASP A 126 -21.99 18.95 -0.27
C ASP A 126 -22.11 19.20 1.24
N GLY A 127 -21.09 19.84 1.81
CA GLY A 127 -21.04 20.18 3.24
C GLY A 127 -20.77 19.00 4.17
N ARG A 128 -20.37 17.84 3.64
CA ARG A 128 -19.99 16.66 4.42
C ARG A 128 -18.58 16.20 4.06
N PRO A 129 -17.86 15.54 4.97
CA PRO A 129 -16.62 14.86 4.64
C PRO A 129 -16.79 13.84 3.51
N ASP A 130 -15.85 13.86 2.56
CA ASP A 130 -15.86 13.01 1.37
C ASP A 130 -14.78 11.94 1.40
N HIS A 131 -13.53 12.37 1.57
CA HIS A 131 -12.33 11.54 1.66
C HIS A 131 -11.21 12.29 2.37
N PHE A 132 -10.18 11.55 2.80
CA PHE A 132 -8.98 12.12 3.38
C PHE A 132 -7.75 11.77 2.54
N VAL A 133 -6.81 12.70 2.45
CA VAL A 133 -5.44 12.43 2.00
C VAL A 133 -4.60 12.10 3.23
N LEU A 134 -3.99 10.92 3.22
CA LEU A 134 -3.02 10.46 4.21
C LEU A 134 -1.63 10.36 3.57
N ALA A 135 -0.60 10.37 4.39
CA ALA A 135 0.74 9.91 4.05
C ALA A 135 1.00 8.58 4.74
N ASP A 136 1.63 7.63 4.04
CA ASP A 136 2.19 6.43 4.66
C ASP A 136 3.44 6.78 5.51
N PRO A 137 4.05 5.81 6.22
CA PRO A 137 5.22 6.09 7.08
C PRO A 137 6.42 6.73 6.38
N GLU A 138 6.49 6.64 5.05
CA GLU A 138 7.57 7.20 4.21
C GLU A 138 7.16 8.53 3.54
N GLY A 139 5.95 9.01 3.79
CA GLY A 139 5.46 10.28 3.27
C GLY A 139 4.82 10.19 1.88
N ASN A 140 4.56 8.99 1.36
CA ASN A 140 3.84 8.83 0.10
C ASN A 140 2.35 9.11 0.31
N GLU A 141 1.80 10.00 -0.52
CA GLU A 141 0.39 10.39 -0.38
C GLU A 141 -0.56 9.36 -1.00
N PHE A 142 -1.65 9.05 -0.29
CA PHE A 142 -2.75 8.22 -0.75
C PHE A 142 -4.09 8.72 -0.19
N CYS A 143 -5.22 8.31 -0.78
CA CYS A 143 -6.55 8.68 -0.28
C CYS A 143 -7.24 7.53 0.44
N VAL A 144 -8.12 7.87 1.37
CA VAL A 144 -9.09 6.95 1.99
C VAL A 144 -10.50 7.50 1.77
N LEU A 145 -11.36 6.72 1.12
CA LEU A 145 -12.70 7.13 0.65
C LEU A 145 -13.76 6.02 0.72
#